data_AF-A0A381NVV1-F1
#
_entry.id   AF-A0A381NVV1-F1
#
_cell.length_a   1.000
_cell.length_b   1.000
_cell.length_c   1.000
_cell.angle_alpha   90.00
_cell.angle_beta   90.00
_cell.angle_gamma   90.00
#
_symmetry.space_group_name_H-M   'P 1'
#
loop_
_entity.id
_entity.type
_entity.pdbx_description
1 polymer ?
#
loop_
_entity_poly.entity_id
_entity_poly.type
_entity_poly.pdbx_seq_one_letter_code
_entity_poly.pdbx_strand_id
1 'polypeptide(L)'
;MIAFLDGDMMVENNWIESFLPYFSKNTIAVMGDNIPPSNVKLNPMEKYYFGNNRGARQFNDGDNVSFQYMLYGNAMIRRNSLIECGLFDENITKYGGEDTDLSAKIWDKHPNSFIFSKNSTAIHFHRRTLKGFCLSMNIYGKYNLPVLMKRYPHYEKELGADWIYSIKGYLLFNSILYLIIKSIYSVMPLQIFIRYMVIHSVVTGARDSK
;
A
#
# COMPACT_ATOMS: atom_id res chain seq x y z
N MET A 1 -16.52 4.37 -16.46
CA MET A 1 -15.33 4.12 -15.61
C MET A 1 -15.14 5.33 -14.71
N ILE A 2 -14.37 5.20 -13.64
CA ILE A 2 -13.84 6.32 -12.84
C ILE A 2 -12.33 6.13 -12.78
N ALA A 3 -11.56 7.18 -13.00
CA ALA A 3 -10.11 7.18 -12.84
C ALA A 3 -9.75 8.07 -11.66
N PHE A 4 -8.84 7.58 -10.83
CA PHE A 4 -8.31 8.26 -9.65
C PHE A 4 -6.83 8.59 -9.89
N LEU A 5 -6.45 9.81 -9.53
CA LEU A 5 -5.08 10.30 -9.61
C LEU A 5 -4.83 11.24 -8.43
N ASP A 6 -3.76 10.98 -7.67
CA ASP A 6 -3.33 11.86 -6.59
C ASP A 6 -2.89 13.23 -7.14
N GLY A 7 -3.13 14.29 -6.36
CA GLY A 7 -2.84 15.67 -6.77
C GLY A 7 -1.34 16.01 -6.92
N ASP A 8 -0.44 15.10 -6.54
CA ASP A 8 1.01 15.25 -6.64
C ASP A 8 1.64 14.30 -7.69
N MET A 9 0.82 13.84 -8.64
CA MET A 9 1.22 12.97 -9.74
C MET A 9 1.09 13.64 -11.12
N MET A 10 1.91 13.19 -12.06
CA MET A 10 1.86 13.59 -13.47
C MET A 10 1.78 12.36 -14.36
N VAL A 11 1.02 12.44 -15.44
CA VAL A 11 0.75 11.32 -16.33
C VAL A 11 0.92 11.73 -17.79
N GLU A 12 1.14 10.75 -18.66
CA GLU A 12 1.19 10.95 -20.11
C GLU A 12 -0.20 11.19 -20.71
N ASN A 13 -0.26 11.75 -21.92
CA ASN A 13 -1.53 12.08 -22.59
C ASN A 13 -2.44 10.86 -22.82
N ASN A 14 -1.87 9.66 -22.93
CA ASN A 14 -2.60 8.41 -23.13
C ASN A 14 -2.91 7.66 -21.82
N TRP A 15 -2.83 8.34 -20.67
CA TRP A 15 -2.96 7.70 -19.35
C TRP A 15 -4.27 6.95 -19.19
N ILE A 16 -5.41 7.54 -19.58
CA ILE A 16 -6.72 6.88 -19.48
C ILE A 16 -6.76 5.64 -20.39
N GLU A 17 -6.31 5.79 -21.64
CA GLU A 17 -6.27 4.74 -22.65
C GLU A 17 -5.39 3.56 -22.23
N SER A 18 -4.30 3.84 -21.50
CA SER A 18 -3.35 2.83 -21.04
C SER A 18 -3.98 1.75 -20.16
N PHE A 19 -5.06 2.06 -19.43
CA PHE A 19 -5.75 1.10 -18.56
C PHE A 19 -6.70 0.17 -19.32
N LEU A 20 -7.23 0.62 -20.47
CA LEU A 20 -8.32 -0.07 -21.18
C LEU A 20 -7.99 -1.53 -21.55
N PRO A 21 -6.76 -1.88 -22.01
CA PRO A 21 -6.40 -3.26 -22.35
C PRO A 21 -6.52 -4.25 -21.19
N TYR A 22 -6.44 -3.79 -19.94
CA TYR A 22 -6.48 -4.64 -18.75
C TYR A 22 -7.91 -4.97 -18.29
N PHE A 23 -8.93 -4.30 -18.84
CA PHE A 23 -10.31 -4.53 -18.47
C PHE A 23 -10.94 -5.70 -19.23
N SER A 24 -11.08 -6.82 -18.53
CA SER A 24 -11.93 -7.94 -18.94
C SER A 24 -13.32 -7.84 -18.29
N LYS A 25 -14.22 -8.80 -18.57
CA LYS A 25 -15.52 -8.93 -17.90
C LYS A 25 -15.40 -8.96 -16.37
N ASN A 26 -14.34 -9.57 -15.84
CA ASN A 26 -14.16 -9.79 -14.40
C ASN A 26 -13.23 -8.76 -13.74
N THR A 27 -12.50 -7.96 -14.52
CA THR A 27 -11.63 -6.90 -13.98
C THR A 27 -12.51 -5.74 -13.51
N ILE A 28 -12.45 -5.41 -12.22
CA ILE A 28 -13.17 -4.28 -11.63
C ILE A 28 -12.28 -3.06 -11.51
N ALA A 29 -11.02 -3.25 -11.10
CA ALA A 29 -10.07 -2.15 -11.00
C ALA A 29 -8.69 -2.55 -11.52
N VAL A 30 -7.99 -1.56 -12.05
CA VAL A 30 -6.61 -1.67 -12.54
C VAL A 30 -5.79 -0.61 -11.81
N MET A 31 -4.76 -1.04 -11.11
CA MET A 31 -3.78 -0.16 -10.44
C MET A 31 -2.59 0.05 -11.37
N GLY A 32 -2.24 1.31 -11.61
CA GLY A 32 -1.07 1.70 -12.37
C GLY A 32 0.21 1.74 -11.54
N ASP A 33 1.36 1.81 -12.21
CA ASP A 33 2.67 1.90 -11.57
C ASP A 33 3.12 3.34 -11.33
N ASN A 34 3.34 3.70 -10.06
CA ASN A 34 3.85 5.03 -9.71
C ASN A 34 5.38 5.10 -9.79
N ILE A 35 5.93 5.85 -10.72
CA ILE A 35 7.37 5.94 -10.95
C ILE A 35 7.97 7.23 -10.36
N PRO A 36 9.25 7.23 -9.97
CA PRO A 36 9.93 8.47 -9.57
C PRO A 36 10.19 9.39 -10.78
N PRO A 37 10.35 10.71 -10.58
CA PRO A 37 10.87 11.60 -11.61
C PRO A 37 12.27 11.14 -12.06
N SER A 38 12.49 11.07 -13.38
CA SER A 38 13.73 10.54 -13.98
C SER A 38 14.97 11.39 -13.67
N ASN A 39 14.78 12.67 -13.39
CA ASN A 39 15.85 13.64 -13.11
C ASN A 39 16.18 13.77 -11.61
N VAL A 40 15.70 12.88 -10.75
CA VAL A 40 15.91 12.95 -9.30
C VAL A 40 16.69 11.75 -8.76
N LYS A 41 17.75 12.03 -7.99
CA LYS A 41 18.47 10.99 -7.25
C LYS A 41 17.63 10.51 -6.07
N LEU A 42 17.26 9.24 -6.10
CA LEU A 42 16.51 8.61 -5.02
C LEU A 42 17.36 8.38 -3.77
N ASN A 43 16.80 8.74 -2.62
CA ASN A 43 17.35 8.35 -1.32
C ASN A 43 17.02 6.87 -1.00
N PRO A 44 17.63 6.24 0.02
CA PRO A 44 17.39 4.83 0.33
C PRO A 44 15.92 4.46 0.56
N MET A 45 15.16 5.31 1.25
CA MET A 45 13.72 5.10 1.48
C MET A 45 12.94 5.10 0.17
N GLU A 46 13.26 6.01 -0.74
CA GLU A 46 12.60 6.10 -2.04
C GLU A 46 12.96 4.92 -2.95
N LYS A 47 14.21 4.46 -2.92
CA LYS A 47 14.61 3.22 -3.62
C LYS A 47 13.84 2.00 -3.13
N TYR A 48 13.53 1.94 -1.83
CA TYR A 48 12.65 0.92 -1.27
C TYR A 48 11.19 1.14 -1.69
N TYR A 49 10.70 2.39 -1.67
CA TYR A 49 9.33 2.75 -2.01
C TYR A 49 8.98 2.40 -3.47
N PHE A 50 9.88 2.73 -4.39
CA PHE A 50 9.74 2.48 -5.83
C PHE A 50 10.32 1.14 -6.28
N GLY A 51 10.85 0.32 -5.35
CA GLY A 51 11.45 -0.97 -5.66
C GLY A 51 10.44 -2.12 -5.65
N ASN A 52 10.86 -3.28 -6.19
CA ASN A 52 10.02 -4.49 -6.28
C ASN A 52 9.75 -5.17 -4.92
N ASN A 53 10.38 -4.72 -3.84
CA ASN A 53 10.23 -5.29 -2.50
C ASN A 53 9.01 -4.74 -1.73
N ARG A 54 8.17 -3.93 -2.38
CA ARG A 54 7.02 -3.27 -1.77
C ARG A 54 5.83 -3.20 -2.73
N GLY A 55 4.63 -3.48 -2.20
CA GLY A 55 3.37 -3.25 -2.90
C GLY A 55 3.20 -4.13 -4.14
N ALA A 56 2.45 -3.64 -5.12
CA ALA A 56 2.14 -4.37 -6.34
C ALA A 56 3.35 -4.53 -7.30
N ARG A 57 4.45 -3.79 -7.11
CA ARG A 57 5.64 -3.87 -8.00
C ARG A 57 6.35 -5.23 -8.00
N GLN A 58 6.05 -6.09 -7.02
CA GLN A 58 6.57 -7.46 -7.01
C GLN A 58 5.94 -8.35 -8.09
N PHE A 59 4.82 -7.92 -8.69
CA PHE A 59 4.11 -8.64 -9.74
C PHE A 59 4.56 -8.18 -11.15
N ASN A 60 4.21 -8.97 -12.16
CA ASN A 60 4.42 -8.62 -13.56
C ASN A 60 3.30 -7.70 -14.07
N ASP A 61 3.50 -7.16 -15.28
CA ASP A 61 2.44 -6.40 -15.95
C ASP A 61 1.26 -7.30 -16.28
N GLY A 62 0.04 -6.85 -15.94
CA GLY A 62 -1.20 -7.59 -16.20
C GLY A 62 -1.51 -8.69 -15.18
N ASP A 63 -0.68 -8.89 -14.16
CA ASP A 63 -0.93 -9.88 -13.12
C ASP A 63 -2.12 -9.47 -12.23
N ASN A 64 -2.88 -10.49 -11.79
CA ASN A 64 -3.87 -10.32 -10.73
C ASN A 64 -3.17 -9.99 -9.41
N VAL A 65 -3.73 -9.04 -8.67
CA VAL A 65 -3.27 -8.68 -7.33
C VAL A 65 -4.40 -8.81 -6.31
N SER A 66 -4.06 -9.19 -5.09
CA SER A 66 -5.02 -9.26 -3.99
C SER A 66 -5.30 -7.86 -3.40
N PHE A 67 -6.41 -7.74 -2.66
CA PHE A 67 -6.93 -6.47 -2.15
C PHE A 67 -5.91 -5.64 -1.35
N GLN A 68 -4.98 -6.28 -0.63
CA GLN A 68 -3.96 -5.58 0.17
C GLN A 68 -2.92 -4.82 -0.67
N TYR A 69 -2.89 -5.06 -1.98
CA TYR A 69 -1.98 -4.38 -2.90
C TYR A 69 -2.67 -3.29 -3.74
N MET A 70 -4.00 -3.30 -3.83
CA MET A 70 -4.77 -2.36 -4.64
C MET A 70 -4.83 -1.00 -3.94
N LEU A 71 -4.25 0.01 -4.59
CA LEU A 71 -4.26 1.41 -4.14
C LEU A 71 -4.85 2.30 -5.24
N TYR A 72 -5.54 3.37 -4.87
CA TYR A 72 -6.32 4.18 -5.79
C TYR A 72 -5.63 5.47 -6.24
N GLY A 73 -4.46 5.83 -5.71
CA GLY A 73 -3.74 7.06 -6.11
C GLY A 73 -3.33 7.12 -7.60
N ASN A 74 -3.34 6.00 -8.31
CA ASN A 74 -3.21 5.89 -9.76
C ASN A 74 -3.95 4.63 -10.22
N ALA A 75 -5.26 4.75 -10.43
CA ALA A 75 -6.09 3.60 -10.73
C ALA A 75 -7.30 3.96 -11.58
N MET A 76 -7.82 2.96 -12.30
CA MET A 76 -9.12 3.04 -12.94
C MET A 76 -10.04 1.94 -12.40
N ILE A 77 -11.32 2.25 -12.19
CA ILE A 77 -12.32 1.33 -11.65
C ILE A 77 -13.66 1.41 -12.41
N ARG A 78 -14.40 0.30 -12.42
CA ARG A 78 -15.80 0.25 -12.86
C ARG A 78 -16.68 1.03 -11.88
N ARG A 79 -17.30 2.11 -12.37
CA ARG A 79 -18.20 2.98 -11.58
C ARG A 79 -19.31 2.21 -10.86
N ASN A 80 -19.94 1.25 -11.54
CA ASN A 80 -21.04 0.50 -10.96
C ASN A 80 -20.58 -0.35 -9.77
N SER A 81 -19.44 -1.04 -9.90
CA SER A 81 -18.85 -1.82 -8.81
C SER A 81 -18.42 -0.93 -7.64
N LEU A 82 -17.86 0.26 -7.90
CA LEU A 82 -17.52 1.23 -6.85
C LEU A 82 -18.76 1.64 -6.03
N ILE A 83 -19.87 1.97 -6.71
CA ILE A 83 -21.13 2.35 -6.05
C ILE A 83 -21.73 1.16 -5.30
N GLU A 84 -21.77 -0.02 -5.94
CA GLU A 84 -22.31 -1.26 -5.36
C GLU A 84 -21.56 -1.67 -4.08
N CYS A 85 -20.25 -1.45 -4.03
CA CYS A 85 -19.41 -1.83 -2.89
C CYS A 85 -19.40 -0.76 -1.78
N GLY A 86 -20.09 0.37 -1.95
CA GLY A 86 -20.30 1.33 -0.87
C GLY A 86 -19.26 2.44 -0.74
N LEU A 87 -18.52 2.75 -1.83
CA LEU A 87 -17.55 3.85 -1.90
C LEU A 87 -16.44 3.78 -0.80
N PHE A 88 -15.63 4.84 -0.73
CA PHE A 88 -14.68 5.04 0.37
C PHE A 88 -15.41 5.34 1.68
N ASP A 89 -14.86 4.85 2.80
CA ASP A 89 -15.36 5.19 4.14
C ASP A 89 -14.77 6.52 4.60
N GLU A 90 -15.58 7.58 4.58
CA GLU A 90 -15.18 8.94 4.98
C GLU A 90 -14.81 9.04 6.47
N ASN A 91 -15.08 8.02 7.28
CA ASN A 91 -14.66 7.98 8.68
C ASN A 91 -13.17 7.60 8.84
N ILE A 92 -12.52 7.09 7.79
CA ILE A 92 -11.07 6.81 7.78
C ILE A 92 -10.34 8.13 7.50
N THR A 93 -10.17 8.91 8.56
CA THR A 93 -9.59 10.28 8.51
C THR A 93 -8.09 10.33 8.79
N LYS A 94 -7.50 9.24 9.28
CA LYS A 94 -6.06 9.14 9.57
C LYS A 94 -5.34 8.51 8.39
N TYR A 95 -4.03 8.70 8.34
CA TYR A 95 -3.20 8.24 7.22
C TYR A 95 -3.37 6.73 6.95
N GLY A 96 -3.78 6.40 5.72
CA GLY A 96 -3.74 5.08 5.11
C GLY A 96 -4.85 4.12 5.55
N GLY A 97 -5.18 3.15 4.70
CA GLY A 97 -6.13 2.07 5.01
C GLY A 97 -7.51 2.26 4.39
N GLU A 98 -7.84 3.48 3.91
CA GLU A 98 -9.04 3.74 3.11
C GLU A 98 -9.07 2.95 1.80
N ASP A 99 -7.92 2.90 1.10
CA ASP A 99 -7.74 2.08 -0.11
C ASP A 99 -7.91 0.59 0.20
N THR A 100 -7.36 0.12 1.32
CA THR A 100 -7.45 -1.27 1.75
C THR A 100 -8.88 -1.64 2.13
N ASP A 101 -9.59 -0.75 2.81
CA ASP A 101 -11.00 -0.94 3.15
C ASP A 101 -11.88 -1.08 1.90
N LEU A 102 -11.78 -0.13 0.96
CA LEU A 102 -12.54 -0.19 -0.29
C LEU A 102 -12.18 -1.46 -1.08
N SER A 103 -10.90 -1.79 -1.16
CA SER A 103 -10.43 -2.98 -1.86
C SER A 103 -10.95 -4.26 -1.23
N ALA A 104 -11.03 -4.36 0.09
CA ALA A 104 -11.61 -5.50 0.80
C ALA A 104 -13.11 -5.64 0.52
N LYS A 105 -13.88 -4.54 0.55
CA LYS A 105 -15.32 -4.54 0.20
C LYS A 105 -15.57 -5.09 -1.20
N ILE A 106 -14.78 -4.65 -2.18
CA ILE A 106 -14.89 -5.11 -3.55
C ILE A 106 -14.48 -6.59 -3.65
N TRP A 107 -13.37 -6.96 -3.00
CA TRP A 107 -12.83 -8.31 -3.07
C TRP A 107 -13.76 -9.36 -2.44
N ASP A 108 -14.47 -9.02 -1.36
CA ASP A 108 -15.47 -9.89 -0.73
C ASP A 108 -16.64 -10.22 -1.68
N LYS A 109 -17.03 -9.27 -2.56
CA LYS A 109 -18.08 -9.48 -3.57
C LYS A 109 -17.55 -10.06 -4.87
N HIS A 110 -16.32 -9.72 -5.23
CA HIS A 110 -15.71 -9.97 -6.52
C HIS A 110 -14.24 -10.35 -6.35
N PRO A 111 -13.95 -11.60 -5.94
CA PRO A 111 -12.58 -12.05 -5.77
C PRO A 111 -11.83 -12.08 -7.11
N ASN A 112 -10.51 -11.85 -7.07
CA ASN A 112 -9.64 -11.83 -8.26
C ASN A 112 -10.01 -10.77 -9.31
N SER A 113 -10.53 -9.62 -8.86
CA SER A 113 -11.01 -8.56 -9.75
C SER A 113 -10.02 -7.40 -9.96
N PHE A 114 -8.79 -7.50 -9.44
CA PHE A 114 -7.79 -6.43 -9.51
C PHE A 114 -6.58 -6.83 -10.33
N ILE A 115 -6.12 -5.91 -11.17
CA ILE A 115 -4.96 -6.08 -12.05
C ILE A 115 -3.93 -4.99 -11.73
N PHE A 116 -2.65 -5.35 -11.77
CA PHE A 116 -1.56 -4.38 -11.75
C PHE A 116 -1.04 -4.12 -13.17
N SER A 117 -0.88 -2.84 -13.53
CA SER A 117 -0.33 -2.41 -14.81
C SER A 117 0.96 -1.61 -14.62
N LYS A 118 2.03 -2.09 -15.26
CA LYS A 118 3.30 -1.36 -15.42
C LYS A 118 3.26 -0.37 -16.59
N ASN A 119 2.26 -0.46 -17.46
CA ASN A 119 2.12 0.45 -18.61
C ASN A 119 1.22 1.66 -18.31
N SER A 120 0.40 1.61 -17.26
CA SER A 120 -0.41 2.73 -16.78
C SER A 120 0.33 3.55 -15.73
N THR A 121 1.38 4.27 -16.14
CA THR A 121 2.29 4.91 -15.20
C THR A 121 1.86 6.31 -14.76
N ALA A 122 2.26 6.69 -13.54
CA ALA A 122 2.16 8.05 -13.02
C ALA A 122 3.47 8.45 -12.32
N ILE A 123 4.02 9.62 -12.65
CA ILE A 123 5.22 10.16 -12.00
C ILE A 123 4.82 10.77 -10.66
N HIS A 124 5.35 10.25 -9.55
CA HIS A 124 5.03 10.73 -8.20
C HIS A 124 6.11 11.68 -7.64
N PHE A 125 5.77 12.95 -7.43
CA PHE A 125 6.74 13.97 -6.98
C PHE A 125 7.00 14.00 -5.47
N HIS A 126 6.28 13.20 -4.68
CA HIS A 126 6.39 13.22 -3.23
C HIS A 126 7.72 12.64 -2.71
N ARG A 127 8.57 13.53 -2.18
CA ARG A 127 9.84 13.17 -1.53
C ARG A 127 9.59 12.55 -0.17
N ARG A 128 10.26 11.44 0.12
CA ARG A 128 10.03 10.66 1.36
C ARG A 128 11.29 10.48 2.17
N THR A 129 11.18 10.71 3.46
CA THR A 129 12.20 10.28 4.44
C THR A 129 11.73 9.01 5.13
N LEU A 130 12.68 8.16 5.56
CA LEU A 130 12.35 6.96 6.34
C LEU A 130 11.58 7.32 7.62
N LYS A 131 12.03 8.36 8.34
CA LYS A 131 11.38 8.82 9.58
C LYS A 131 9.93 9.23 9.34
N GLY A 132 9.68 10.07 8.32
CA GLY A 132 8.34 10.52 7.98
C GLY A 132 7.44 9.35 7.58
N PHE A 133 7.97 8.44 6.76
CA PHE A 133 7.21 7.27 6.34
C PHE A 133 6.88 6.31 7.50
N CYS A 134 7.83 6.05 8.41
CA CYS A 134 7.58 5.27 9.62
C CYS A 134 6.53 5.92 10.52
N LEU A 135 6.52 7.25 10.65
CA LEU A 135 5.47 7.96 11.39
C LEU A 135 4.09 7.72 10.78
N SER A 136 3.96 7.85 9.46
CA SER A 136 2.73 7.56 8.74
C SER A 136 2.26 6.10 8.94
N MET A 137 3.19 5.15 8.91
CA MET A 137 2.90 3.73 9.14
C MET A 137 2.50 3.43 10.59
N ASN A 138 3.06 4.16 11.56
CA ASN A 138 2.63 4.09 12.95
C ASN A 138 1.21 4.67 13.14
N ILE A 139 0.90 5.79 12.49
CA ILE A 139 -0.46 6.37 12.48
C ILE A 139 -1.45 5.36 11.89
N TYR A 140 -1.15 4.77 10.73
CA TYR A 140 -1.97 3.70 10.14
C TYR A 140 -2.18 2.55 11.13
N GLY A 141 -1.09 2.02 11.70
CA GLY A 141 -1.14 0.92 12.66
C GLY A 141 -1.98 1.24 13.90
N LYS A 142 -1.90 2.48 14.39
CA LYS A 142 -2.61 2.92 15.60
C LYS A 142 -4.10 3.15 15.39
N TYR A 143 -4.48 3.80 14.30
CA TYR A 143 -5.84 4.28 14.12
C TYR A 143 -6.67 3.40 13.18
N ASN A 144 -6.09 2.93 12.08
CA ASN A 144 -6.87 2.35 10.98
C ASN A 144 -6.72 0.83 10.89
N LEU A 145 -5.56 0.25 11.22
CA LEU A 145 -5.40 -1.21 11.25
C LEU A 145 -6.36 -1.91 12.24
N PRO A 146 -6.63 -1.42 13.46
CA PRO A 146 -7.58 -2.04 14.37
C PRO A 146 -9.02 -2.01 13.82
N VAL A 147 -9.38 -0.94 13.09
CA VAL A 147 -10.67 -0.83 12.41
C VAL A 147 -10.79 -1.87 11.31
N LEU A 148 -9.77 -2.03 10.48
CA LEU A 148 -9.72 -3.04 9.42
C LEU A 148 -9.78 -4.46 10.00
N MET A 149 -9.03 -4.76 11.06
CA MET A 149 -9.05 -6.07 11.73
C MET A 149 -10.42 -6.42 12.30
N LYS A 150 -11.10 -5.43 12.91
CA LYS A 150 -12.46 -5.63 13.44
C LYS A 150 -13.47 -5.87 12.31
N ARG A 151 -13.30 -5.19 11.18
CA ARG A 151 -14.20 -5.26 10.03
C ARG A 151 -13.99 -6.53 9.19
N TYR A 152 -12.75 -6.96 9.04
CA TYR A 152 -12.35 -8.10 8.21
C TYR A 152 -11.49 -9.12 8.99
N PRO A 153 -12.05 -9.77 10.02
CA PRO A 153 -11.29 -10.72 10.83
C PRO A 153 -10.78 -11.92 10.02
N HIS A 154 -11.44 -12.28 8.91
CA HIS A 154 -10.99 -13.35 8.01
C HIS A 154 -9.75 -13.00 7.19
N TYR A 155 -9.37 -11.72 7.11
CA TYR A 155 -8.15 -11.24 6.44
C TYR A 155 -6.98 -10.94 7.39
N GLU A 156 -6.98 -11.56 8.57
CA GLU A 156 -5.96 -11.34 9.60
C GLU A 156 -4.52 -11.48 9.05
N LYS A 157 -4.26 -12.51 8.24
CA LYS A 157 -2.92 -12.79 7.69
C LYS A 157 -2.54 -11.82 6.59
N GLU A 158 -3.47 -11.50 5.69
CA GLU A 158 -3.26 -10.57 4.58
C GLU A 158 -2.99 -9.15 5.08
N LEU A 159 -3.61 -8.76 6.20
CA LEU A 159 -3.38 -7.50 6.89
C LEU A 159 -2.11 -7.54 7.80
N GLY A 160 -1.49 -8.71 7.97
CA GLY A 160 -0.32 -8.92 8.84
C GLY A 160 -0.63 -8.80 10.34
N ALA A 161 -1.91 -8.93 10.71
CA ALA A 161 -2.37 -8.76 12.07
C ALA A 161 -1.98 -9.92 13.00
N ASP A 162 -1.77 -11.11 12.45
CA ASP A 162 -1.29 -12.31 13.15
C ASP A 162 0.12 -12.12 13.76
N TRP A 163 0.89 -11.14 13.28
CA TRP A 163 2.18 -10.77 13.83
C TRP A 163 2.11 -9.78 15.00
N ILE A 164 0.98 -9.10 15.23
CA ILE A 164 0.93 -8.01 16.21
C ILE A 164 1.10 -8.55 17.64
N TYR A 165 0.37 -9.61 17.98
CA TYR A 165 0.31 -10.16 19.35
C TYR A 165 0.87 -11.58 19.47
N SER A 166 1.47 -12.14 18.41
CA SER A 166 2.11 -13.44 18.48
C SER A 166 3.49 -13.39 19.16
N ILE A 167 3.92 -14.52 19.72
CA ILE A 167 5.25 -14.67 20.34
C ILE A 167 6.35 -14.27 19.34
N LYS A 168 6.26 -14.75 18.09
CA LYS A 168 7.21 -14.40 17.01
C LYS A 168 7.21 -12.90 16.74
N GLY A 169 6.03 -12.27 16.76
CA GLY A 169 5.87 -10.84 16.60
C GLY A 169 6.49 -10.01 17.72
N TYR A 170 6.38 -10.45 18.98
CA TYR A 170 7.05 -9.80 20.10
C TYR A 170 8.57 -9.96 20.04
N LEU A 171 9.05 -11.14 19.63
CA LEU A 171 10.48 -11.39 19.44
C LEU A 171 11.07 -10.55 18.31
N LEU A 172 10.37 -10.42 17.18
CA LEU A 172 10.88 -9.67 16.03
C LEU A 172 10.63 -8.17 16.11
N PHE A 173 9.53 -7.71 16.71
CA PHE A 173 9.19 -6.28 16.72
C PHE A 173 9.30 -5.71 18.14
N ASN A 174 10.50 -5.74 18.70
CA ASN A 174 10.82 -5.15 19.99
C ASN A 174 11.83 -4.00 19.87
N SER A 175 11.87 -3.14 20.90
CA SER A 175 12.71 -1.94 20.94
C SER A 175 14.21 -2.23 20.86
N ILE A 176 14.70 -3.33 21.44
CA ILE A 176 16.13 -3.70 21.41
C ILE A 176 16.54 -4.04 19.98
N LEU A 177 15.81 -4.95 19.32
CA LEU A 177 16.11 -5.32 17.93
C LEU A 177 15.95 -4.12 16.99
N TYR A 178 14.96 -3.26 17.22
CA TYR A 178 14.82 -2.00 16.48
C TYR A 178 16.06 -1.10 16.59
N LEU A 179 16.61 -0.92 17.79
CA LEU A 179 17.81 -0.11 17.99
C LEU A 179 19.04 -0.73 17.29
N ILE A 180 19.19 -2.06 17.33
CA ILE A 180 20.26 -2.77 16.61
C ILE A 180 20.13 -2.53 15.10
N ILE A 181 18.95 -2.78 14.53
CA ILE A 181 18.71 -2.60 13.08
C ILE A 181 18.91 -1.14 12.66
N LYS A 182 18.46 -0.18 13.47
CA LYS A 182 18.65 1.25 13.21
C LYS A 182 20.13 1.65 13.21
N SER A 183 20.92 1.10 14.12
CA SER A 183 22.37 1.33 14.18
C SER A 183 23.10 0.70 12.99
N ILE A 184 22.70 -0.49 12.54
CA ILE A 184 23.27 -1.09 11.32
C ILE A 184 22.88 -0.27 10.08
N TYR A 185 21.62 0.18 10.01
CA TYR A 185 21.12 0.99 8.90
C TYR A 185 21.89 2.30 8.71
N SER A 186 22.38 2.94 9.79
CA SER A 186 23.14 4.20 9.68
C SER A 186 24.46 4.04 8.94
N VAL A 187 25.03 2.83 8.94
CA VAL A 187 26.24 2.47 8.20
C VAL A 187 25.89 1.86 6.83
N MET A 188 24.89 0.98 6.79
CA MET A 188 24.52 0.20 5.60
C MET A 188 23.00 0.23 5.36
N PRO A 189 22.49 1.19 4.55
CA PRO A 189 21.05 1.42 4.39
C PRO A 189 20.38 0.44 3.40
N LEU A 190 20.39 -0.86 3.75
CA LEU A 190 19.76 -1.91 2.95
C LEU A 190 18.23 -1.84 3.00
N GLN A 191 17.58 -2.22 1.90
CA GLN A 191 16.12 -2.23 1.79
C GLN A 191 15.44 -3.16 2.82
N ILE A 192 16.10 -4.24 3.24
CA ILE A 192 15.55 -5.15 4.25
C ILE A 192 15.40 -4.48 5.63
N PHE A 193 16.34 -3.60 6.00
CA PHE A 193 16.26 -2.84 7.26
C PHE A 193 15.18 -1.76 7.18
N ILE A 194 15.02 -1.12 6.03
CA ILE A 194 13.92 -0.19 5.77
C ILE A 194 12.58 -0.91 5.92
N ARG A 195 12.41 -2.07 5.26
CA ARG A 195 11.20 -2.90 5.37
C ARG A 195 10.92 -3.29 6.83
N TYR A 196 11.93 -3.74 7.57
CA TYR A 196 11.79 -4.05 8.99
C TYR A 196 11.30 -2.85 9.79
N MET A 197 11.93 -1.67 9.65
CA MET A 197 11.55 -0.48 10.42
C MET A 197 10.13 0.02 10.08
N VAL A 198 9.71 -0.13 8.82
CA VAL A 198 8.35 0.16 8.38
C VAL A 198 7.34 -0.77 9.07
N ILE A 199 7.57 -2.08 9.02
CA ILE A 199 6.67 -3.07 9.65
C ILE A 199 6.65 -2.89 11.17
N HIS A 200 7.82 -2.70 11.79
CA HIS A 200 7.94 -2.39 13.22
C HIS A 200 7.09 -1.17 13.60
N SER A 201 7.05 -0.13 12.76
CA SER A 201 6.24 1.07 13.00
C SER A 201 4.74 0.79 12.97
N VAL A 202 4.27 -0.04 12.03
CA VAL A 202 2.87 -0.50 12.00
C VAL A 202 2.53 -1.30 13.25
N VAL A 203 3.35 -2.30 13.59
CA VAL A 203 3.12 -3.20 14.74
C VAL A 203 3.11 -2.44 16.06
N THR A 204 4.06 -1.52 16.27
CA THR A 204 4.07 -0.68 17.47
C THR A 204 2.86 0.24 17.53
N GLY A 205 2.48 0.87 16.42
CA GLY A 205 1.26 1.67 16.35
C GLY A 205 0.02 0.87 16.75
N ALA A 206 -0.11 -0.35 16.23
CA ALA A 206 -1.23 -1.23 16.55
C ALA A 206 -1.26 -1.69 18.00
N ARG A 207 -0.09 -1.90 18.63
CA ARG A 207 -0.01 -2.20 20.07
C ARG A 207 -0.37 -1.00 20.94
N ASP A 208 -0.06 0.21 20.48
CA ASP A 208 -0.40 1.49 21.15
C ASP A 208 -1.86 1.94 20.94
N SER A 209 -2.65 1.17 20.18
CA SER A 209 -4.08 1.43 19.96
C SER A 209 -4.99 0.91 21.09
N LYS A 210 -4.42 0.10 21.99
CA LYS A 210 -5.08 -0.47 23.17
C LYS A 210 -5.14 0.54 24.32
#